data_AF-A0A970XDL4-F1
#
_entry.id   AF-A0A970XDL4-F1
#
_cell.length_a   1.000
_cell.length_b   1.000
_cell.length_c   1.000
_cell.angle_alpha   90.00
_cell.angle_beta   90.00
_cell.angle_gamma   90.00
#
_symmetry.space_group_name_H-M   'P 1'
#
loop_
_entity.id
_entity.type
_entity.pdbx_description
1 polymer ?
#
loop_
_entity_poly.entity_id
_entity_poly.type
_entity_poly.pdbx_seq_one_letter_code
_entity_poly.pdbx_strand_id
1 'polypeptide(L)'
;MTGYNSDFAYDVFFMHHYGLGVDIGPWHGVWGRFMKAETPVPEGFLHFEFVPHSDGKAGLPYLSQFAYATFSGDMEAMHKREGYDSDAMYDVTRNIMLGQGVAIPYPHKYWTAAVFLDGFEKDSTAYMFSADLDA
;
A
#
# COMPACT_ATOMS: atom_id res chain seq x y z
N MET A 1 7.54 -28.70 2.65
CA MET A 1 7.80 -27.29 2.34
C MET A 1 7.18 -26.46 3.44
N THR A 2 7.97 -26.06 4.42
CA THR A 2 7.59 -25.18 5.54
C THR A 2 8.55 -24.00 5.48
N GLY A 3 8.16 -22.86 4.93
CA GLY A 3 9.13 -21.76 4.81
C GLY A 3 8.71 -20.45 4.16
N TYR A 4 7.56 -20.36 3.47
CA TYR A 4 7.06 -19.10 2.93
C TYR A 4 5.72 -18.78 3.57
N ASN A 5 5.76 -18.06 4.68
CA ASN A 5 4.56 -17.68 5.41
C ASN A 5 4.19 -16.25 5.01
N SER A 6 3.15 -16.09 4.21
CA SER A 6 2.48 -14.81 4.05
C SER A 6 1.93 -14.38 5.41
N ASP A 7 2.10 -13.11 5.78
CA ASP A 7 1.42 -12.53 6.94
C ASP A 7 0.07 -11.92 6.55
N PHE A 8 0.00 -11.46 5.30
CA PHE A 8 -1.24 -11.07 4.65
C PHE A 8 -1.53 -12.03 3.49
N ALA A 9 -2.73 -12.64 3.48
CA ALA A 9 -3.03 -13.77 2.59
C ALA A 9 -3.22 -13.39 1.11
N TYR A 10 -3.34 -12.10 0.80
CA TYR A 10 -3.77 -11.61 -0.51
C TYR A 10 -2.61 -11.07 -1.33
N ASP A 11 -2.75 -11.17 -2.66
CA ASP A 11 -1.88 -10.48 -3.59
C ASP A 11 -2.13 -8.97 -3.51
N VAL A 12 -1.06 -8.19 -3.66
CA VAL A 12 -1.12 -6.74 -3.64
C VAL A 12 -0.38 -6.16 -4.83
N PHE A 13 -0.91 -5.04 -5.33
CA PHE A 13 -0.16 -4.14 -6.20
C PHE A 13 0.32 -2.97 -5.35
N PHE A 14 1.56 -3.09 -4.87
CA PHE A 14 2.22 -2.16 -3.97
C PHE A 14 2.80 -0.97 -4.73
N MET A 15 2.56 0.25 -4.26
CA MET A 15 2.85 1.48 -4.98
C MET A 15 3.57 2.49 -4.07
N HIS A 16 4.67 3.08 -4.56
CA HIS A 16 5.43 4.07 -3.80
C HIS A 16 6.24 5.02 -4.70
N HIS A 17 6.74 6.10 -4.09
CA HIS A 17 7.62 7.09 -4.74
C HIS A 17 9.06 7.11 -4.16
N TYR A 18 9.50 6.06 -3.47
CA TYR A 18 10.84 5.99 -2.85
C TYR A 18 11.10 7.14 -1.84
N GLY A 19 10.05 7.57 -1.13
CA GLY A 19 10.14 8.68 -0.18
C GLY A 19 10.15 10.07 -0.82
N LEU A 20 9.94 10.16 -2.13
CA LEU A 20 9.90 11.42 -2.87
C LEU A 20 8.46 11.90 -3.08
N GLY A 21 8.32 13.22 -3.29
CA GLY A 21 7.05 13.80 -3.70
C GLY A 21 6.64 13.35 -5.10
N VAL A 22 5.33 13.39 -5.38
CA VAL A 22 4.74 12.92 -6.65
C VAL A 22 5.27 13.68 -7.88
N ASP A 23 5.68 14.94 -7.69
CA ASP A 23 6.19 15.80 -8.77
C ASP A 23 7.69 15.62 -9.06
N ILE A 24 8.40 14.83 -8.25
CA ILE A 24 9.87 14.68 -8.36
C ILE A 24 10.28 13.59 -9.35
N GLY A 25 9.48 12.52 -9.47
CA GLY A 25 9.84 11.36 -10.28
C GLY A 25 8.71 10.34 -10.41
N PRO A 26 8.92 9.27 -11.21
CA PRO A 26 7.90 8.27 -11.43
C PRO A 26 7.54 7.55 -10.12
N TRP A 27 6.28 7.14 -10.02
CA TRP A 27 5.88 6.13 -9.05
C TRP A 27 6.36 4.74 -9.50
N HIS A 28 6.43 3.81 -8.55
CA HIS A 28 6.86 2.44 -8.78
C HIS A 28 5.79 1.49 -8.28
N GLY A 29 5.39 0.54 -9.14
CA GLY A 29 4.40 -0.50 -8.84
C GLY A 29 5.04 -1.88 -8.80
N VAL A 30 4.75 -2.66 -7.76
CA VAL A 30 5.29 -4.00 -7.56
C VAL A 30 4.17 -4.96 -7.19
N TRP A 31 4.05 -6.05 -7.94
CA TRP A 31 3.17 -7.17 -7.61
C TRP A 31 3.84 -8.09 -6.59
N GLY A 32 3.13 -8.43 -5.51
CA GLY A 32 3.69 -9.31 -4.49
C GLY A 32 2.72 -9.58 -3.34
N ARG A 33 3.28 -9.94 -2.18
CA ARG A 33 2.56 -10.23 -0.93
C ARG A 33 3.32 -9.67 0.25
N PHE A 34 2.61 -9.34 1.33
CA PHE A 34 3.25 -9.07 2.62
C PHE A 34 3.61 -10.39 3.29
N MET A 35 4.92 -10.62 3.41
CA MET A 35 5.50 -11.79 4.04
C MET A 35 5.67 -11.55 5.54
N LYS A 36 5.69 -12.63 6.33
CA LYS A 36 6.07 -12.53 7.75
C LYS A 36 7.49 -11.97 7.87
N ALA A 37 7.73 -11.20 8.92
CA ALA A 37 9.08 -10.75 9.26
C ALA A 37 10.07 -11.93 9.26
N GLU A 38 11.29 -11.67 8.82
CA GLU A 38 12.38 -12.66 8.72
C GLU A 38 12.15 -13.78 7.68
N THR A 39 11.10 -13.68 6.84
CA THR A 39 10.93 -14.60 5.70
C THR A 39 12.09 -14.42 4.71
N PRO A 40 12.82 -15.49 4.34
CA PRO A 40 13.88 -15.40 3.36
C PRO A 40 13.36 -14.94 1.98
N VAL A 41 14.08 -14.01 1.36
CA VAL A 41 13.77 -13.54 0.01
C VAL A 41 14.55 -14.38 -1.00
N PRO A 42 13.89 -15.08 -1.94
CA PRO A 42 14.57 -15.84 -2.96
C PRO A 42 15.48 -14.97 -3.84
N GLU A 43 16.56 -15.56 -4.36
CA GLU A 43 17.45 -14.88 -5.28
C GLU A 43 16.67 -14.38 -6.52
N GLY A 44 16.93 -13.13 -6.91
CA GLY A 44 16.27 -12.48 -8.05
C GLY A 44 14.94 -11.80 -7.74
N PHE A 45 14.45 -11.86 -6.50
CA PHE A 45 13.23 -11.15 -6.07
C PHE A 45 13.56 -9.82 -5.37
N LEU A 46 12.66 -8.85 -5.54
CA LEU A 46 12.68 -7.58 -4.81
C LEU A 46 11.95 -7.75 -3.48
N HIS A 47 12.38 -7.00 -2.47
CA HIS A 47 11.71 -6.89 -1.18
C HIS A 47 11.79 -5.46 -0.65
N PHE A 48 10.85 -5.13 0.23
CA PHE A 48 10.79 -3.86 0.93
C PHE A 48 10.51 -4.15 2.39
N GLU A 49 11.35 -3.60 3.26
CA GLU A 49 11.21 -3.74 4.70
C GLU A 49 10.22 -2.71 5.25
N PHE A 50 9.52 -3.09 6.31
CA PHE A 50 8.57 -2.25 7.03
C PHE A 50 8.96 -2.14 8.50
N VAL A 51 8.78 -0.95 9.07
CA VAL A 51 9.06 -0.65 10.47
C VAL A 51 7.83 -0.02 11.13
N PRO A 52 7.59 -0.25 12.43
CA PRO A 52 6.45 0.33 13.13
C PRO A 52 6.63 1.82 13.44
N HIS A 53 7.85 2.36 13.39
CA HIS A 53 8.10 3.75 13.72
C HIS A 53 9.07 4.36 12.72
N SER A 54 8.87 5.64 12.40
CA SER A 54 9.74 6.37 11.47
C SER A 54 11.12 6.56 12.08
N ASP A 55 12.17 6.29 11.30
CA ASP A 55 13.55 6.61 11.65
C ASP A 55 13.95 8.04 11.23
N GLY A 56 12.98 8.85 10.77
CA GLY A 56 13.17 10.20 10.28
C GLY A 56 13.79 10.29 8.88
N LYS A 57 14.10 9.16 8.22
CA LYS A 57 14.69 9.14 6.87
C LYS A 57 13.63 8.93 5.80
N ALA A 58 13.79 9.59 4.65
CA ALA A 58 12.93 9.34 3.49
C ALA A 58 13.24 8.00 2.82
N GLY A 59 12.19 7.36 2.30
CA GLY A 59 12.25 6.08 1.61
C GLY A 59 12.24 4.89 2.57
N LEU A 60 12.76 3.77 2.06
CA LEU A 60 12.82 2.50 2.78
C LEU A 60 13.63 2.60 4.09
N PRO A 61 13.27 1.83 5.13
CA PRO A 61 12.05 1.00 5.24
C PRO A 61 10.80 1.88 5.41
N TYR A 62 9.65 1.40 4.92
CA TYR A 62 8.37 2.11 5.02
C TYR A 62 7.66 1.85 6.36
N LEU A 63 6.61 2.63 6.69
CA LEU A 63 5.81 2.37 7.89
C LEU A 63 4.90 1.16 7.71
N SER A 64 4.84 0.29 8.72
CA SER A 64 3.97 -0.89 8.71
C SER A 64 2.51 -0.58 9.07
N GLN A 65 2.20 0.60 9.62
CA GLN A 65 0.82 1.00 9.86
C GLN A 65 0.12 1.41 8.55
N PHE A 66 -1.14 1.03 8.42
CA PHE A 66 -1.97 1.39 7.29
C PHE A 66 -3.45 1.45 7.68
N ALA A 67 -4.20 2.26 6.96
CA ALA A 67 -5.64 2.13 6.85
C ALA A 67 -5.98 1.03 5.82
N TYR A 68 -7.03 0.27 6.07
CA TYR A 68 -7.52 -0.79 5.18
C TYR A 68 -9.01 -0.62 4.94
N ALA A 69 -9.39 -0.48 3.67
CA ALA A 69 -10.77 -0.35 3.25
C ALA A 69 -11.16 -1.47 2.29
N THR A 70 -12.36 -2.02 2.48
CA THR A 70 -12.98 -2.98 1.57
C THR A 70 -14.19 -2.33 0.91
N PHE A 71 -14.37 -2.61 -0.37
CA PHE A 71 -15.41 -2.02 -1.20
C PHE A 71 -16.35 -3.13 -1.71
N SER A 72 -17.60 -2.74 -1.98
CA SER A 72 -18.62 -3.62 -2.55
C SER A 72 -19.57 -2.80 -3.42
N GLY A 73 -20.11 -3.39 -4.49
CA GLY A 73 -21.02 -2.70 -5.40
C GLY A 73 -20.46 -2.59 -6.81
N ASP A 74 -20.55 -1.41 -7.41
CA ASP A 74 -20.18 -1.15 -8.80
C ASP A 74 -18.66 -1.15 -9.00
N MET A 75 -18.15 -2.13 -9.75
CA MET A 75 -16.72 -2.28 -10.06
C MET A 75 -16.16 -1.14 -10.91
N GLU A 76 -16.93 -0.62 -11.86
CA GLU A 76 -16.48 0.50 -12.69
C GLU A 76 -16.31 1.75 -11.82
N ALA A 77 -17.26 1.98 -10.91
CA ALA A 77 -17.18 3.09 -9.97
C ALA A 77 -15.96 2.99 -9.03
N MET A 78 -15.61 1.79 -8.56
CA MET A 78 -14.43 1.57 -7.69
C MET A 78 -13.10 1.91 -8.37
N HIS A 79 -13.00 1.68 -9.68
CA HIS A 79 -11.77 1.90 -10.44
C HIS A 79 -11.78 3.21 -11.25
N LYS A 80 -12.85 4.01 -11.12
CA LYS A 80 -13.00 5.28 -11.84
C LYS A 80 -11.88 6.24 -11.46
N ARG A 81 -11.28 6.89 -12.47
CA ARG A 81 -10.26 7.93 -12.29
C ARG A 81 -10.78 9.35 -12.50
N GLU A 82 -11.74 9.53 -13.38
CA GLU A 82 -12.33 10.84 -13.63
C GLU A 82 -13.00 11.37 -12.34
N GLY A 83 -12.57 12.55 -11.90
CA GLY A 83 -13.05 13.18 -10.66
C GLY A 83 -12.30 12.77 -9.39
N TYR A 84 -11.25 11.96 -9.51
CA TYR A 84 -10.37 11.53 -8.42
C TYR A 84 -8.91 11.93 -8.71
N ASP A 85 -8.10 12.06 -7.67
CA ASP A 85 -6.67 12.38 -7.80
C ASP A 85 -5.87 11.20 -8.38
N SER A 86 -6.24 9.97 -8.03
CA SER A 86 -5.66 8.74 -8.60
C SER A 86 -6.74 7.80 -9.14
N ASP A 87 -7.53 7.21 -8.25
CA ASP A 87 -8.73 6.42 -8.54
C ASP A 87 -9.68 6.45 -7.33
N ALA A 88 -10.91 5.99 -7.52
CA ALA A 88 -11.93 6.09 -6.49
C ALA A 88 -11.55 5.38 -5.19
N MET A 89 -11.00 4.17 -5.25
CA MET A 89 -10.61 3.43 -4.05
C MET A 89 -9.47 4.12 -3.29
N TYR A 90 -8.45 4.62 -4.01
CA TYR A 90 -7.37 5.41 -3.43
C TYR A 90 -7.93 6.62 -2.68
N ASP A 91 -8.70 7.44 -3.38
CA ASP A 91 -9.17 8.73 -2.87
C ASP A 91 -10.15 8.54 -1.72
N VAL A 92 -11.08 7.59 -1.83
CA VAL A 92 -12.04 7.29 -0.76
C VAL A 92 -11.33 6.79 0.49
N THR A 93 -10.37 5.86 0.35
CA THR A 93 -9.59 5.35 1.50
C THR A 93 -8.81 6.48 2.18
N ARG A 94 -8.09 7.28 1.38
CA ARG A 94 -7.34 8.45 1.85
C ARG A 94 -8.24 9.44 2.59
N ASN A 95 -9.37 9.80 1.99
CA ASN A 95 -10.26 10.83 2.51
C ASN A 95 -10.94 10.37 3.82
N ILE A 96 -11.31 9.09 3.94
CA ILE A 96 -11.81 8.51 5.19
C ILE A 96 -10.74 8.58 6.28
N MET A 97 -9.52 8.12 5.97
CA MET A 97 -8.37 8.13 6.88
C MET A 97 -8.07 9.55 7.40
N LEU A 98 -7.96 10.53 6.50
CA LEU A 98 -7.74 11.93 6.85
C LEU A 98 -8.91 12.53 7.64
N GLY A 99 -10.15 12.19 7.27
CA GLY A 99 -11.36 12.61 7.99
C GLY A 99 -11.44 12.09 9.43
N GLN A 100 -10.74 11.00 9.73
CA GLN A 100 -10.59 10.44 11.09
C GLN A 100 -9.38 11.01 11.84
N GLY A 101 -8.63 11.95 11.23
CA GLY A 101 -7.43 12.54 11.83
C GLY A 101 -6.21 11.63 11.80
N VAL A 102 -6.22 10.57 10.99
CA VAL A 102 -5.05 9.69 10.82
C VAL A 102 -4.11 10.32 9.79
N ALA A 103 -2.86 10.54 10.19
CA ALA A 103 -1.88 11.21 9.35
C ALA A 103 -1.31 10.27 8.27
N ILE A 104 -1.03 10.84 7.10
CA ILE A 104 -0.33 10.14 6.02
C ILE A 104 1.17 10.45 6.16
N PRO A 105 2.07 9.45 6.14
CA PRO A 105 3.51 9.66 6.25
C PRO A 105 4.15 10.19 4.94
N TYR A 106 3.51 11.18 4.32
CA TYR A 106 3.91 11.74 3.04
C TYR A 106 5.00 12.81 3.18
N PRO A 107 5.95 12.90 2.22
CA PRO A 107 6.24 11.91 1.19
C PRO A 107 7.12 10.76 1.69
N HIS A 108 7.72 10.94 2.87
CA HIS A 108 8.94 10.23 3.27
C HIS A 108 8.77 8.74 3.52
N LYS A 109 7.69 8.29 4.17
CA LYS A 109 7.43 6.86 4.44
C LYS A 109 6.15 6.34 3.80
N TYR A 110 5.65 7.08 2.82
CA TYR A 110 4.36 6.86 2.18
C TYR A 110 4.39 5.74 1.12
N TRP A 111 3.36 4.89 1.18
CA TRP A 111 3.03 3.86 0.20
C TRP A 111 1.51 3.61 0.16
N THR A 112 1.04 2.98 -0.91
CA THR A 112 -0.33 2.47 -1.05
C THR A 112 -0.33 1.10 -1.68
N ALA A 113 -1.44 0.36 -1.54
CA ALA A 113 -1.58 -0.89 -2.27
C ALA A 113 -3.04 -1.19 -2.62
N ALA A 114 -3.28 -1.60 -3.87
CA ALA A 114 -4.52 -2.28 -4.22
C ALA A 114 -4.44 -3.74 -3.77
N VAL A 115 -5.52 -4.26 -3.20
CA VAL A 115 -5.58 -5.61 -2.61
C VAL A 115 -6.56 -6.48 -3.39
N PHE A 116 -6.08 -7.65 -3.78
CA PHE A 116 -6.77 -8.57 -4.68
C PHE A 116 -7.36 -9.73 -3.89
N LEU A 117 -8.56 -9.52 -3.34
CA LEU A 117 -9.21 -10.47 -2.43
C LEU A 117 -9.55 -11.80 -3.12
N ASP A 118 -9.83 -11.77 -4.42
CA ASP A 118 -10.16 -12.93 -5.25
C ASP A 118 -8.98 -13.37 -6.15
N GLY A 119 -7.76 -12.93 -5.84
CA GLY A 119 -6.54 -13.21 -6.58
C GLY A 119 -6.18 -12.18 -7.65
N PHE A 120 -4.89 -12.08 -8.00
CA PHE A 120 -4.35 -11.02 -8.88
C PHE A 120 -4.92 -10.99 -10.31
N GLU A 121 -5.58 -12.06 -10.76
CA GLU A 121 -6.24 -12.14 -12.07
C GLU A 121 -7.63 -11.47 -12.08
N LYS A 122 -8.14 -11.08 -10.92
CA LYS A 122 -9.42 -10.37 -10.75
C LYS A 122 -9.16 -8.90 -10.43
N ASP A 123 -10.21 -8.10 -10.54
CA ASP A 123 -10.15 -6.71 -10.12
C ASP A 123 -10.04 -6.61 -8.58
N SER A 124 -9.34 -5.59 -8.10
CA SER A 124 -9.20 -5.36 -6.66
C SER A 124 -10.47 -4.76 -6.07
N THR A 125 -10.82 -5.18 -4.86
CA THR A 125 -12.00 -4.70 -4.12
C THR A 125 -11.62 -4.20 -2.73
N ALA A 126 -10.32 -4.02 -2.48
CA ALA A 126 -9.81 -3.48 -1.24
C ALA A 126 -8.56 -2.64 -1.49
N TYR A 127 -8.30 -1.70 -0.58
CA TYR A 127 -7.21 -0.75 -0.69
C TYR A 127 -6.53 -0.54 0.67
N MET A 128 -5.21 -0.45 0.63
CA MET A 128 -4.35 -0.12 1.76
C MET A 128 -3.69 1.24 1.55
N PHE A 129 -3.65 2.03 2.62
CA PHE A 129 -3.06 3.35 2.60
C PHE A 129 -2.15 3.52 3.82
N SER A 130 -0.85 3.78 3.60
CA SER A 130 0.10 3.97 4.70
C SER A 130 -0.35 5.03 5.68
N ALA A 131 -0.15 4.77 6.97
CA ALA A 131 -0.55 5.63 8.06
C ALA A 131 0.63 5.92 8.98
N ASP A 132 0.62 7.10 9.59
CA ASP A 132 1.49 7.46 10.69
C ASP A 132 0.61 7.70 11.93
N LEU A 133 0.75 6.84 12.93
CA LEU A 133 0.01 6.94 14.19
C LEU A 133 0.78 7.73 15.26
N ASP A 134 2.02 8.12 14.97
CA ASP A 134 2.89 8.87 15.89
C ASP A 134 3.03 10.35 15.49
N ALA A 135 2.30 10.78 14.47
CA ALA A 135 2.33 12.14 13.90
C ALA A 135 1.65 13.21 14.77
#